data_AF-A0A7S4IF26-F1
#
_entry.id   AF-A0A7S4IF26-F1
#
_cell.length_a   1.000
_cell.length_b   1.000
_cell.length_c   1.000
_cell.angle_alpha   90.00
_cell.angle_beta   90.00
_cell.angle_gamma   90.00
#
_symmetry.space_group_name_H-M   'P 1'
#
loop_
_entity.id
_entity.type
_entity.pdbx_description
1 polymer ?
#
loop_
_entity_poly.entity_id
_entity_poly.type
_entity_poly.pdbx_seq_one_letter_code
_entity_poly.pdbx_strand_id
1 'polypeptide(L)'
;MASCSKLLIQLLVCILCPFFQVCAASFLVSRGTSRQIKISPFHFRVSANDDQNDPVLRLPLLESELSTMSPCDDEVSERRRQELQSSVENARTAAEFGVRRAQVNFYEAFSNGDVSAMESVWSDKGLVRCVHPGMSALEGKDEVMKSWAQIFSQGELFNIEPSRVHVEVCGMSAIVSCIEETPNGGKLEALNIYRREGGAWRMTLHMASPVILQQR
;
A
#
# COMPACT_ATOMS: atom_id res chain seq x y z
N MET A 1 -28.03 -47.10 -4.40
CA MET A 1 -28.51 -46.50 -3.14
C MET A 1 -27.33 -46.59 -2.16
N ALA A 2 -26.46 -45.57 -2.13
CA ALA A 2 -26.46 -44.45 -1.17
C ALA A 2 -26.54 -44.98 0.28
N SER A 3 -25.69 -44.65 1.25
CA SER A 3 -24.79 -43.50 1.41
C SER A 3 -23.87 -43.74 2.61
N CYS A 4 -22.78 -42.96 2.65
CA CYS A 4 -22.12 -42.39 3.83
C CYS A 4 -21.68 -43.29 4.98
N SER A 5 -20.36 -43.53 5.04
CA SER A 5 -19.64 -43.55 6.31
C SER A 5 -18.17 -43.18 6.09
N LYS A 6 -17.59 -42.51 7.10
CA LYS A 6 -16.16 -42.13 7.28
C LYS A 6 -15.83 -40.76 6.68
N LEU A 7 -15.88 -39.65 7.41
CA LEU A 7 -15.16 -39.27 8.64
C LEU A 7 -13.64 -39.37 8.50
N LEU A 8 -12.97 -38.20 8.56
CA LEU A 8 -11.58 -37.92 8.93
C LEU A 8 -10.48 -38.77 8.27
N ILE A 9 -9.61 -38.13 7.48
CA ILE A 9 -8.13 -38.21 7.54
C ILE A 9 -7.53 -37.36 6.39
N GLN A 10 -6.46 -36.61 6.70
CA GLN A 10 -5.54 -35.83 5.84
C GLN A 10 -6.07 -34.50 5.27
N LEU A 11 -5.65 -33.27 5.66
CA LEU A 11 -4.43 -32.73 6.26
C LEU A 11 -3.13 -33.20 5.58
N LEU A 12 -2.38 -32.22 5.06
CA LEU A 12 -1.19 -32.29 4.18
C LEU A 12 -1.49 -32.47 2.69
N VAL A 13 -1.44 -31.36 1.95
CA VAL A 13 -0.38 -31.01 0.98
C VAL A 13 -0.90 -29.76 0.27
N CYS A 14 -0.29 -28.60 0.54
CA CYS A 14 -0.19 -27.45 -0.37
C CYS A 14 0.63 -26.32 0.28
N ILE A 15 1.81 -26.68 0.80
CA ILE A 15 2.95 -25.76 0.84
C ILE A 15 3.96 -26.42 -0.09
N LEU A 16 4.28 -25.72 -1.19
CA LEU A 16 5.49 -25.72 -2.03
C LEU A 16 5.08 -25.25 -3.45
N CYS A 17 5.12 -23.92 -3.62
CA CYS A 17 5.44 -23.09 -4.81
C CYS A 17 5.95 -23.76 -6.12
N PRO A 18 6.11 -23.05 -7.26
CA PRO A 18 5.42 -21.90 -7.86
C PRO A 18 5.22 -22.08 -9.42
N PHE A 19 4.90 -21.00 -10.15
CA PHE A 19 4.90 -20.81 -11.62
C PHE A 19 3.61 -21.11 -12.40
N PHE A 20 3.11 -20.03 -13.01
CA PHE A 20 2.38 -19.95 -14.29
C PHE A 20 1.13 -20.83 -14.45
N GLN A 21 -0.04 -20.23 -14.27
CA GLN A 21 -1.13 -20.53 -15.19
C GLN A 21 -2.03 -19.31 -15.39
N VAL A 22 -1.79 -18.61 -16.49
CA VAL A 22 -2.77 -17.74 -17.13
C VAL A 22 -3.95 -18.64 -17.54
N CYS A 23 -5.04 -18.60 -16.78
CA CYS A 23 -6.28 -19.23 -17.21
C CYS A 23 -6.96 -18.33 -18.25
N ALA A 24 -6.79 -18.70 -19.52
CA ALA A 24 -7.69 -18.30 -20.59
C ALA A 24 -9.08 -18.88 -20.30
N ALA A 25 -9.98 -18.05 -19.79
CA ALA A 25 -11.39 -18.42 -19.67
C ALA A 25 -12.06 -18.26 -21.04
N SER A 26 -12.37 -19.40 -21.65
CA SER A 26 -13.16 -19.54 -22.88
C SER A 26 -14.49 -18.81 -22.75
N PHE A 27 -14.74 -17.85 -23.65
CA PHE A 27 -15.99 -17.14 -23.78
C PHE A 27 -17.10 -18.09 -24.26
N LEU A 28 -18.05 -18.42 -23.38
CA LEU A 28 -19.39 -18.85 -23.78
C LEU A 28 -20.29 -17.61 -23.87
N VAL A 29 -20.55 -17.17 -25.09
CA VAL A 29 -21.46 -16.06 -25.39
C VAL A 29 -22.90 -16.51 -25.14
N SER A 30 -23.45 -16.14 -23.98
CA SER A 30 -24.89 -16.14 -23.74
C SER A 30 -25.48 -14.82 -24.25
N ARG A 31 -26.38 -14.90 -25.24
CA ARG A 31 -27.13 -13.76 -25.77
C ARG A 31 -28.17 -13.31 -24.75
N GLY A 32 -27.93 -12.18 -24.07
CA GLY A 32 -28.91 -11.56 -23.18
C GLY A 32 -28.59 -10.09 -22.90
N THR A 33 -29.42 -9.19 -23.44
CA THR A 33 -29.56 -7.75 -23.13
C THR A 33 -28.28 -6.96 -22.86
N SER A 34 -27.76 -6.32 -23.92
CA SER A 34 -26.64 -5.39 -23.86
C SER A 34 -27.01 -4.12 -23.08
N ARG A 35 -26.65 -4.05 -21.79
CA ARG A 35 -26.37 -2.77 -21.14
C ARG A 35 -24.89 -2.50 -21.36
N GLN A 36 -24.57 -1.53 -22.24
CA GLN A 36 -23.22 -1.01 -22.38
C GLN A 36 -22.77 -0.45 -21.03
N ILE A 37 -21.91 -1.19 -20.34
CA ILE A 37 -21.10 -0.62 -19.26
C ILE A 37 -20.10 0.29 -19.96
N LYS A 38 -20.39 1.59 -19.97
CA LYS A 38 -19.41 2.61 -20.35
C LYS A 38 -18.34 2.63 -19.28
N ILE A 39 -17.25 1.91 -19.50
CA ILE A 39 -16.01 2.14 -18.75
C ILE A 39 -15.46 3.47 -19.28
N SER A 40 -15.69 4.54 -18.53
CA SER A 40 -15.06 5.82 -18.81
C SER A 40 -13.54 5.64 -18.70
N PRO A 41 -12.75 6.07 -19.71
CA PRO A 41 -11.30 6.05 -19.59
C PRO A 41 -10.91 6.88 -18.37
N PHE A 42 -10.21 6.26 -17.43
CA PHE A 42 -9.67 6.95 -16.27
C PHE A 42 -8.64 7.96 -16.79
N HIS A 43 -9.03 9.23 -16.92
CA HIS A 43 -8.12 10.29 -17.30
C HIS A 43 -7.25 10.62 -16.07
N PHE A 44 -6.07 10.01 -16.05
CA PHE A 44 -5.00 10.44 -15.17
C PHE A 44 -4.52 11.81 -15.65
N ARG A 45 -5.09 12.89 -15.09
CA ARG A 45 -4.60 14.25 -15.31
C ARG A 45 -3.36 14.46 -14.44
N VAL A 46 -2.20 14.34 -15.08
CA VAL A 46 -0.90 14.72 -14.51
C VAL A 46 -0.80 16.24 -14.52
N SER A 47 -0.54 16.85 -13.37
CA SER A 47 -0.17 18.27 -13.31
C SER A 47 1.28 18.38 -13.74
N ALA A 48 1.54 19.10 -14.83
CA ALA A 48 2.71 18.86 -15.67
C ALA A 48 4.07 19.33 -15.13
N ASN A 49 4.14 20.12 -14.06
CA ASN A 49 5.37 20.88 -13.76
C ASN A 49 6.18 20.45 -12.53
N ASP A 50 5.58 19.93 -11.45
CA ASP A 50 6.34 19.45 -10.27
C ASP A 50 6.74 17.97 -10.37
N ASP A 51 5.97 17.17 -11.09
CA ASP A 51 6.14 15.71 -11.17
C ASP A 51 7.32 15.27 -12.07
N GLN A 52 7.83 16.15 -12.94
CA GLN A 52 8.78 15.77 -13.99
C GLN A 52 10.20 15.48 -13.48
N ASN A 53 10.54 16.01 -12.30
CA ASN A 53 11.83 15.77 -11.63
C ASN A 53 11.72 14.86 -10.40
N ASP A 54 10.55 14.31 -10.09
CA ASP A 54 10.43 13.38 -8.98
C ASP A 54 11.10 12.03 -9.34
N PRO A 55 12.21 11.65 -8.68
CA PRO A 55 12.92 10.42 -9.00
C PRO A 55 12.05 9.17 -8.76
N VAL A 56 11.11 9.23 -7.81
CA VAL A 56 10.21 8.12 -7.48
C VAL A 56 9.22 7.88 -8.62
N LEU A 57 8.69 8.95 -9.23
CA LEU A 57 7.77 8.82 -10.37
C LEU A 57 8.45 8.23 -11.61
N ARG A 58 9.77 8.44 -11.74
CA ARG A 58 10.57 7.89 -12.84
C ARG A 58 11.00 6.45 -12.62
N LEU A 59 10.91 5.93 -11.39
CA LEU A 59 11.44 4.61 -11.04
C LEU A 59 10.95 3.48 -11.98
N PRO A 60 9.64 3.35 -12.32
CA PRO A 60 9.20 2.29 -13.24
C PRO A 60 9.83 2.38 -14.64
N LEU A 61 10.06 3.61 -15.13
CA LEU A 61 10.71 3.84 -16.42
C LEU A 61 12.20 3.49 -16.36
N LEU A 62 12.88 3.88 -15.28
CA LEU A 62 14.30 3.57 -15.08
C LEU A 62 14.54 2.05 -14.95
N GLU A 63 13.66 1.34 -14.23
CA GLU A 63 13.70 -0.12 -14.11
C GLU A 63 13.43 -0.81 -15.46
N SER A 64 12.49 -0.29 -16.24
CA SER A 64 12.23 -0.78 -17.60
C SER A 64 13.41 -0.54 -18.54
N GLU A 65 14.04 0.65 -18.49
CA GLU A 65 15.25 0.94 -19.28
C GLU A 65 16.37 -0.02 -18.88
N LEU A 66 16.60 -0.24 -17.58
CA LEU A 66 17.66 -1.10 -17.09
C LEU A 66 17.47 -2.57 -17.49
N SER A 67 16.22 -3.07 -17.45
CA SER A 67 15.89 -4.44 -17.84
C SER A 67 15.99 -4.71 -19.34
N THR A 68 15.87 -3.68 -20.18
CA THR A 68 15.96 -3.80 -21.64
C THR A 68 17.38 -3.63 -22.18
N MET A 69 18.33 -3.13 -21.37
CA MET A 69 19.73 -3.02 -21.77
C MET A 69 20.34 -4.41 -21.98
N SER A 70 20.79 -4.67 -23.21
CA SER A 70 21.54 -5.89 -23.54
C SER A 70 22.96 -5.83 -22.94
N PRO A 71 23.54 -6.98 -22.50
CA PRO A 71 24.95 -7.04 -22.18
C PRO A 71 25.76 -6.69 -23.43
N CYS A 72 26.66 -5.72 -23.32
CA CYS A 72 27.59 -5.35 -24.39
C CYS A 72 28.92 -4.99 -23.72
N ASP A 73 30.02 -5.39 -24.35
CA ASP A 73 31.38 -5.24 -23.80
C ASP A 73 32.02 -3.88 -24.15
N ASP A 74 31.21 -2.89 -24.57
CA ASP A 74 31.70 -1.54 -24.84
C ASP A 74 31.59 -0.65 -23.59
N GLU A 75 32.67 0.10 -23.34
CA GLU A 75 32.83 0.95 -22.15
C GLU A 75 31.70 1.99 -22.00
N VAL A 76 31.13 2.46 -23.11
CA VAL A 76 30.06 3.47 -23.11
C VAL A 76 28.75 2.87 -22.60
N SER A 77 28.35 1.69 -23.11
CA SER A 77 27.18 0.95 -22.64
C SER A 77 27.31 0.55 -21.17
N GLU A 78 28.51 0.19 -20.73
CA GLU A 78 28.77 -0.17 -19.33
C GLU A 78 28.64 1.04 -18.40
N ARG A 79 29.24 2.18 -18.75
CA ARG A 79 29.06 3.46 -18.02
C ARG A 79 27.58 3.85 -17.95
N ARG A 80 26.86 3.77 -19.07
CA ARG A 80 25.43 4.10 -19.12
C ARG A 80 24.59 3.19 -18.22
N ARG A 81 24.91 1.88 -18.19
CA ARG A 81 24.24 0.92 -17.30
C ARG A 81 24.51 1.26 -15.83
N GLN A 82 25.76 1.60 -15.47
CA GLN A 82 26.13 1.98 -14.11
C GLN A 82 25.41 3.25 -13.65
N GLU A 83 25.32 4.27 -14.51
CA GLU A 83 24.56 5.50 -14.25
C GLU A 83 23.08 5.21 -13.99
N LEU A 84 22.49 4.33 -14.80
CA LEU A 84 21.08 3.96 -14.69
C LEU A 84 20.82 3.14 -13.41
N GLN A 85 21.69 2.20 -13.08
CA GLN A 85 21.63 1.44 -11.82
C GLN A 85 21.71 2.38 -10.61
N SER A 86 22.64 3.33 -10.62
CA SER A 86 22.74 4.34 -9.55
C SER A 86 21.47 5.18 -9.45
N SER A 87 20.88 5.56 -10.59
CA SER A 87 19.63 6.33 -10.63
C SER A 87 18.44 5.55 -10.05
N VAL A 88 18.32 4.25 -10.38
CA VAL A 88 17.30 3.34 -9.82
C VAL A 88 17.46 3.23 -8.31
N GLU A 89 18.68 2.99 -7.83
CA GLU A 89 18.96 2.81 -6.40
C GLU A 89 18.67 4.09 -5.60
N ASN A 90 19.08 5.24 -6.13
CA ASN A 90 18.79 6.54 -5.52
C ASN A 90 17.28 6.80 -5.45
N ALA A 91 16.53 6.45 -6.51
CA ALA A 91 15.07 6.60 -6.55
C ALA A 91 14.37 5.67 -5.55
N ARG A 92 14.79 4.40 -5.43
CA ARG A 92 14.27 3.46 -4.42
C ARG A 92 14.52 3.95 -3.00
N THR A 93 15.75 4.37 -2.74
CA THR A 93 16.16 4.94 -1.44
C THR A 93 15.32 6.18 -1.09
N ALA A 94 15.15 7.10 -2.04
CA ALA A 94 14.32 8.30 -1.85
C ALA A 94 12.85 7.93 -1.58
N ALA A 95 12.32 6.93 -2.28
CA ALA A 95 10.96 6.45 -2.07
C ALA A 95 10.77 5.88 -0.66
N GLU A 96 11.65 4.98 -0.22
CA GLU A 96 11.58 4.36 1.10
C GLU A 96 11.68 5.39 2.23
N PHE A 97 12.64 6.32 2.16
CA PHE A 97 12.75 7.39 3.15
C PHE A 97 11.52 8.30 3.17
N GLY A 98 10.94 8.58 2.00
CA GLY A 98 9.70 9.34 1.90
C GLY A 98 8.51 8.66 2.58
N VAL A 99 8.38 7.33 2.40
CA VAL A 99 7.32 6.54 3.06
C VAL A 99 7.51 6.49 4.57
N ARG A 100 8.75 6.24 5.03
CA ARG A 100 9.09 6.26 6.46
C ARG A 100 8.78 7.62 7.10
N ARG A 101 9.06 8.72 6.39
CA ARG A 101 8.68 10.06 6.84
C ARG A 101 7.17 10.21 6.96
N ALA A 102 6.39 9.75 5.98
CA ALA A 102 4.93 9.81 6.05
C ALA A 102 4.36 8.96 7.20
N GLN A 103 4.96 7.80 7.48
CA GLN A 103 4.61 6.98 8.65
C GLN A 103 4.89 7.71 9.96
N VAL A 104 6.05 8.36 10.10
CA VAL A 104 6.38 9.17 11.28
C VAL A 104 5.33 10.28 11.46
N ASN A 105 5.01 11.02 10.40
CA ASN A 105 4.00 12.07 10.45
C ASN A 105 2.63 11.55 10.92
N PHE A 106 2.24 10.34 10.49
CA PHE A 106 1.00 9.70 10.94
C PHE A 106 0.99 9.44 12.45
N TYR A 107 2.02 8.77 12.98
CA TYR A 107 2.05 8.43 14.39
C TYR A 107 2.32 9.64 15.30
N GLU A 108 3.05 10.66 14.82
CA GLU A 108 3.18 11.93 15.52
C GLU A 108 1.83 12.67 15.60
N ALA A 109 1.09 12.76 14.48
CA ALA A 109 -0.23 13.37 14.46
C ALA A 109 -1.23 12.60 15.36
N PHE A 110 -1.18 11.27 15.32
CA PHE A 110 -2.00 10.42 16.19
C PHE A 110 -1.66 10.65 17.66
N SER A 111 -0.38 10.54 18.03
CA SER A 111 0.04 10.65 19.43
C SER A 111 -0.24 12.01 20.05
N ASN A 112 -0.15 13.08 19.24
CA ASN A 112 -0.42 14.44 19.69
C ASN A 112 -1.90 14.84 19.60
N GLY A 113 -2.77 14.00 19.01
CA GLY A 113 -4.16 14.34 18.75
C GLY A 113 -4.33 15.55 17.82
N ASP A 114 -3.37 15.78 16.90
CA ASP A 114 -3.36 16.94 16.02
C ASP A 114 -4.19 16.64 14.76
N VAL A 115 -5.43 17.16 14.74
CA VAL A 115 -6.37 17.01 13.62
C VAL A 115 -5.81 17.61 12.33
N SER A 116 -5.12 18.75 12.41
CA SER A 116 -4.59 19.43 11.22
C SER A 116 -3.40 18.68 10.64
N ALA A 117 -2.50 18.19 11.48
CA ALA A 117 -1.39 17.34 11.04
C ALA A 117 -1.92 16.02 10.47
N MET A 118 -2.92 15.41 11.12
CA MET A 118 -3.56 14.18 10.63
C MET A 118 -4.19 14.40 9.25
N GLU A 119 -4.88 15.51 9.02
CA GLU A 119 -5.46 15.82 7.70
C GLU A 119 -4.41 15.88 6.58
N SER A 120 -3.21 16.35 6.90
CA SER A 120 -2.09 16.43 5.94
C SER A 120 -1.50 15.06 5.59
N VAL A 121 -1.67 14.06 6.45
CA VAL A 121 -1.24 12.67 6.20
C VAL A 121 -2.11 12.03 5.12
N TRP A 122 -3.42 12.27 5.16
CA TRP A 122 -4.38 11.63 4.27
C TRP A 122 -4.37 12.23 2.86
N SER A 123 -4.43 11.35 1.87
CA SER A 123 -4.55 11.68 0.45
C SER A 123 -5.88 12.36 0.14
N ASP A 124 -5.85 13.31 -0.80
CA ASP A 124 -7.04 13.96 -1.35
C ASP A 124 -7.59 13.23 -2.59
N LYS A 125 -6.95 12.12 -3.00
CA LYS A 125 -7.21 11.44 -4.28
C LYS A 125 -7.33 9.92 -4.12
N GLY A 126 -8.17 9.32 -4.97
CA GLY A 126 -8.29 7.86 -5.04
C GLY A 126 -9.15 7.28 -3.92
N LEU A 127 -8.88 6.01 -3.57
CA LEU A 127 -9.65 5.26 -2.60
C LEU A 127 -9.10 5.53 -1.19
N VAL A 128 -9.71 6.47 -0.47
CA VAL A 128 -9.39 6.77 0.94
C VAL A 128 -10.28 5.93 1.85
N ARG A 129 -9.68 5.11 2.71
CA ARG A 129 -10.39 4.24 3.66
C ARG A 129 -9.68 4.16 5.01
N CYS A 130 -10.47 3.98 6.07
CA CYS A 130 -9.94 3.72 7.42
C CYS A 130 -10.75 2.61 8.08
N VAL A 131 -10.07 1.63 8.67
CA VAL A 131 -10.69 0.57 9.46
C VAL A 131 -10.06 0.62 10.85
N HIS A 132 -10.76 1.30 11.76
CA HIS A 132 -10.40 1.29 13.17
C HIS A 132 -10.63 -0.10 13.78
N PRO A 133 -9.91 -0.48 14.85
CA PRO A 133 -10.04 -1.79 15.47
C PRO A 133 -11.50 -2.15 15.82
N GLY A 134 -11.99 -3.26 15.27
CA GLY A 134 -13.35 -3.78 15.53
C GLY A 134 -14.49 -3.01 14.84
N MET A 135 -14.19 -2.03 13.99
CA MET A 135 -15.16 -1.16 13.34
C MET A 135 -15.33 -1.51 11.86
N SER A 136 -16.46 -1.13 11.26
CA SER A 136 -16.64 -1.20 9.80
C SER A 136 -15.76 -0.16 9.09
N ALA A 137 -15.42 -0.43 7.82
CA ALA A 137 -14.64 0.50 7.02
C ALA A 137 -15.34 1.85 6.82
N LEU A 138 -14.60 2.93 7.06
CA LEU A 138 -14.94 4.29 6.69
C LEU A 138 -14.44 4.57 5.27
N GLU A 139 -15.21 5.35 4.51
CA GLU A 139 -14.93 5.64 3.10
C GLU A 139 -14.89 7.15 2.84
N GLY A 140 -13.83 7.60 2.15
CA GLY A 140 -13.61 8.99 1.82
C GLY A 140 -12.91 9.76 2.95
N LYS A 141 -12.16 10.80 2.56
CA LYS A 141 -11.35 11.60 3.49
C LYS A 141 -12.20 12.25 4.57
N ASP A 142 -13.38 12.77 4.24
CA ASP A 142 -14.25 13.45 5.19
C ASP A 142 -14.68 12.55 6.34
N GLU A 143 -15.14 11.33 6.06
CA GLU A 143 -15.57 10.37 7.09
C GLU A 143 -14.39 9.87 7.93
N VAL A 144 -13.24 9.65 7.28
CA VAL A 144 -11.99 9.32 7.97
C VAL A 144 -11.59 10.44 8.93
N MET A 145 -11.58 11.70 8.49
CA MET A 145 -11.19 12.83 9.34
C MET A 145 -12.19 13.09 10.48
N LYS A 146 -13.50 12.91 10.24
CA LYS A 146 -14.52 12.95 11.31
C LYS A 146 -14.22 11.91 12.39
N SER A 147 -13.85 10.70 12.00
CA SER A 147 -13.51 9.64 12.97
C SER A 147 -12.27 9.97 13.79
N TRP A 148 -11.21 10.52 13.18
CA TRP A 148 -10.02 10.96 13.89
C TRP A 148 -10.31 12.10 14.85
N ALA A 149 -11.07 13.11 14.42
CA ALA A 149 -11.49 14.20 15.29
C ALA A 149 -12.29 13.69 16.50
N GLN A 150 -13.17 12.71 16.29
CA GLN A 150 -13.91 12.07 17.38
C GLN A 150 -12.98 11.29 18.34
N ILE A 151 -12.01 10.53 17.82
CA ILE A 151 -11.02 9.80 18.62
C ILE A 151 -10.20 10.79 19.46
N PHE A 152 -9.69 11.86 18.86
CA PHE A 152 -8.87 12.86 19.55
C PHE A 152 -9.67 13.66 20.59
N SER A 153 -10.97 13.89 20.37
CA SER A 153 -11.84 14.57 21.33
C SER A 153 -12.06 13.80 22.64
N GLN A 154 -11.78 12.50 22.68
CA GLN A 154 -11.92 11.68 23.89
C GLN A 154 -10.79 11.90 24.90
N GLY A 155 -9.72 12.62 24.51
CA GLY A 155 -8.71 13.14 25.44
C GLY A 155 -7.73 12.10 26.00
N GLU A 156 -7.72 10.88 25.46
CA GLU A 156 -6.69 9.89 25.79
C GLU A 156 -5.40 10.22 25.02
N LEU A 157 -4.27 10.30 25.72
CA LEU A 157 -2.97 10.39 25.09
C LEU A 157 -2.65 9.03 24.44
N PHE A 158 -2.70 8.97 23.12
CA PHE A 158 -2.38 7.77 22.36
C PHE A 158 -0.87 7.68 22.13
N ASN A 159 -0.06 7.35 23.15
CA ASN A 159 1.37 7.11 22.91
C ASN A 159 1.54 5.77 22.18
N ILE A 160 1.38 5.78 20.86
CA ILE A 160 1.46 4.61 20.00
C ILE A 160 2.83 4.59 19.34
N GLU A 161 3.62 3.58 19.71
CA GLU A 161 4.93 3.34 19.13
C GLU A 161 4.84 2.17 18.13
N PRO A 162 4.99 2.42 16.82
CA PRO A 162 5.00 1.34 15.84
C PRO A 162 6.30 0.52 15.95
N SER A 163 6.16 -0.79 16.06
CA SER A 163 7.27 -1.74 16.04
C SER A 163 7.14 -2.74 14.89
N ARG A 164 8.23 -3.48 14.59
CA ARG A 164 8.27 -4.47 13.49
C ARG A 164 7.79 -3.88 12.15
N VAL A 165 8.28 -2.68 11.86
CA VAL A 165 7.90 -1.95 10.63
C VAL A 165 8.51 -2.63 9.41
N HIS A 166 7.66 -2.99 8.45
CA HIS A 166 8.05 -3.42 7.12
C HIS A 166 7.49 -2.45 6.09
N VAL A 167 8.34 -2.01 5.15
CA VAL A 167 7.98 -1.07 4.09
C VAL A 167 8.24 -1.75 2.76
N GLU A 168 7.23 -1.76 1.89
CA GLU A 168 7.33 -2.23 0.51
C GLU A 168 6.87 -1.12 -0.43
N VAL A 169 7.77 -0.66 -1.30
CA VAL A 169 7.47 0.37 -2.31
C VAL A 169 7.18 -0.29 -3.65
N CYS A 170 6.03 0.02 -4.23
CA CYS A 170 5.58 -0.48 -5.53
C CYS A 170 5.24 0.70 -6.45
N GLY A 171 6.26 1.25 -7.13
CA GLY A 171 6.11 2.42 -7.99
C GLY A 171 5.59 3.65 -7.23
N MET A 172 4.38 4.11 -7.56
CA MET A 172 3.74 5.27 -6.91
C MET A 172 2.96 4.92 -5.63
N SER A 173 2.93 3.66 -5.23
CA SER A 173 2.25 3.18 -4.03
C SER A 173 3.26 2.56 -3.08
N ALA A 174 2.94 2.54 -1.78
CA ALA A 174 3.72 1.81 -0.79
C ALA A 174 2.79 1.16 0.22
N ILE A 175 3.19 -0.02 0.70
CA ILE A 175 2.52 -0.77 1.74
C ILE A 175 3.44 -0.78 2.96
N VAL A 176 2.90 -0.45 4.12
CA VAL A 176 3.63 -0.47 5.39
C VAL A 176 2.84 -1.30 6.37
N SER A 177 3.45 -2.36 6.90
CA SER A 177 2.90 -3.10 8.04
C SER A 177 3.71 -2.84 9.30
N CYS A 178 3.03 -2.85 10.44
CA CYS A 178 3.66 -2.72 11.74
C CYS A 178 2.75 -3.24 12.86
N ILE A 179 3.35 -3.43 14.04
CA ILE A 179 2.63 -3.67 15.28
C ILE A 179 2.49 -2.35 16.01
N GLU A 180 1.26 -1.95 16.33
CA GLU A 180 0.97 -0.83 17.21
C GLU A 180 0.79 -1.36 18.63
N GLU A 181 1.63 -0.88 19.55
CA GLU A 181 1.50 -1.20 20.97
C GLU A 181 0.68 -0.11 21.67
N THR A 182 -0.40 -0.51 22.30
CA THR A 182 -1.29 0.39 23.04
C THR A 182 -0.79 0.57 24.48
N PRO A 183 -1.12 1.70 25.14
CA PRO A 183 -0.67 1.96 26.52
C PRO A 183 -1.07 0.89 27.55
N ASN A 184 -2.14 0.12 27.29
CA ASN A 184 -2.61 -0.95 28.18
C ASN A 184 -1.99 -2.33 27.87
N GLY A 185 -0.99 -2.38 26.98
CA GLY A 185 -0.30 -3.61 26.58
C GLY A 185 -1.00 -4.43 25.47
N GLY A 186 -2.13 -3.95 24.95
CA GLY A 186 -2.75 -4.51 23.75
C GLY A 186 -1.90 -4.29 22.50
N LYS A 187 -1.99 -5.22 21.55
CA LYS A 187 -1.28 -5.14 20.26
C LYS A 187 -2.27 -5.13 19.10
N LEU A 188 -2.03 -4.24 18.15
CA LEU A 188 -2.75 -4.19 16.90
C LEU A 188 -1.78 -4.48 15.75
N GLU A 189 -2.21 -5.29 14.79
CA GLU A 189 -1.55 -5.40 13.49
C GLU A 189 -2.12 -4.28 12.61
N ALA A 190 -1.24 -3.40 12.12
CA ALA A 190 -1.62 -2.28 11.28
C ALA A 190 -1.08 -2.43 9.86
N LEU A 191 -1.92 -2.10 8.88
CA LEU A 191 -1.58 -2.02 7.46
C LEU A 191 -1.92 -0.63 6.95
N ASN A 192 -0.89 0.09 6.52
CA ASN A 192 -0.98 1.43 5.98
C ASN A 192 -0.59 1.40 4.49
N ILE A 193 -1.43 1.97 3.63
CA ILE A 193 -1.11 2.14 2.21
C ILE A 193 -0.93 3.62 1.93
N TYR A 194 0.16 3.95 1.26
CA TYR A 194 0.50 5.30 0.84
C TYR A 194 0.55 5.41 -0.67
N ARG A 195 0.30 6.61 -1.16
CA ARG A 195 0.46 7.00 -2.57
C ARG A 195 1.33 8.24 -2.66
N ARG A 196 2.16 8.29 -3.70
CA ARG A 196 2.94 9.48 -4.08
C ARG A 196 2.04 10.52 -4.74
N GLU A 197 1.97 11.72 -4.18
CA GLU A 197 1.15 12.83 -4.65
C GLU A 197 1.87 14.17 -4.44
N GLY A 198 2.10 14.92 -5.52
CA GLY A 198 2.64 16.28 -5.45
C GLY A 198 3.94 16.37 -4.64
N GLY A 199 4.85 15.42 -4.85
CA GLY A 199 6.13 15.40 -4.12
C GLY A 199 6.05 14.90 -2.67
N ALA A 200 4.90 14.41 -2.19
CA ALA A 200 4.73 13.83 -0.84
C ALA A 200 4.12 12.42 -0.89
N TRP A 201 4.35 11.62 0.15
CA TRP A 201 3.62 10.37 0.36
C TRP A 201 2.41 10.64 1.25
N ARG A 202 1.22 10.28 0.78
CA ARG A 202 -0.06 10.49 1.45
C ARG A 202 -0.77 9.16 1.67
N MET A 203 -1.36 8.97 2.83
CA MET A 203 -2.05 7.75 3.20
C MET A 203 -3.39 7.62 2.46
N THR A 204 -3.67 6.46 1.92
CA THR A 204 -4.95 6.09 1.29
C THR A 204 -5.69 5.04 2.10
N LEU A 205 -4.98 4.21 2.87
CA LEU A 205 -5.60 3.21 3.75
C LEU A 205 -4.87 3.19 5.09
N HIS A 206 -5.63 3.19 6.17
CA HIS A 206 -5.23 2.67 7.48
C HIS A 206 -6.17 1.54 7.87
N MET A 207 -5.62 0.41 8.28
CA MET A 207 -6.39 -0.68 8.88
C MET A 207 -5.63 -1.19 10.08
N ALA A 208 -6.27 -1.21 11.25
CA ALA A 208 -5.71 -1.80 12.45
C ALA A 208 -6.65 -2.89 12.99
N SER A 209 -6.08 -4.02 13.39
CA SER A 209 -6.84 -5.17 13.93
C SER A 209 -6.20 -5.68 15.21
N PRO A 210 -6.99 -6.03 16.25
CA PRO A 210 -6.46 -6.67 17.46
C PRO A 210 -5.74 -7.99 17.18
N VAL A 211 -4.61 -8.20 17.85
CA VAL A 211 -3.88 -9.47 17.86
C VAL A 211 -4.35 -10.29 19.06
N ILE A 212 -5.23 -11.28 18.83
CA ILE A 212 -5.92 -12.00 19.92
C ILE A 212 -5.15 -13.24 20.40
N LEU A 213 -4.39 -13.93 19.53
CA LEU A 213 -3.54 -15.08 19.89
C LEU A 213 -2.41 -15.23 18.85
N GLN A 214 -1.13 -15.20 19.27
CA GLN A 214 -0.02 -15.73 18.47
C GLN A 214 0.22 -17.19 18.89
N GLN A 215 -0.54 -18.13 18.32
CA GLN A 215 -0.09 -19.52 18.33
C GLN A 215 1.00 -19.65 17.26
N ARG A 216 2.25 -19.74 17.71
CA ARG A 216 3.36 -20.19 16.88
C ARG A 216 3.32 -21.71 16.73
#